data_AF-A0A9Q0Y252-F1
#
_entry.id   AF-A0A9Q0Y252-F1
#
_cell.length_a   1.000
_cell.length_b   1.000
_cell.length_c   1.000
_cell.angle_alpha   90.00
_cell.angle_beta   90.00
_cell.angle_gamma   90.00
#
_symmetry.space_group_name_H-M   'P 1'
#
loop_
_entity.id
_entity.type
_entity.pdbx_description
1 polymer ?
#
loop_
_entity_poly.entity_id
_entity_poly.type
_entity_poly.pdbx_seq_one_letter_code
_entity_poly.pdbx_strand_id
1 'polypeptide(L)'
;AAKIQSLGFDRLPKLCLVEQTASDNSNSWAKQIRIITAHFGLSFQSQILHVNQAKEIFLQRALDHSAQSDLELLSKNRALGWLSKNKLVFHCEKYLTISLHFSLRKAYTRLRFELLESMNKYGHFHNWPYCDRTCICGAPVIEDIAHILFDCELFSALRQNYLSNILANTLHWNVNYRLSLLLTSSTVQVVRAVARFIHKATV
;
A
#
# COMPACT_ATOMS: atom_id res chain seq x y z
N ALA A 1 -14.75 -37.26 23.16
CA ALA A 1 -14.54 -38.23 22.06
C ALA A 1 -15.39 -39.51 22.22
N ALA A 2 -15.30 -40.24 23.34
CA ALA A 2 -16.00 -41.52 23.54
C ALA A 2 -17.54 -41.46 23.32
N LYS A 3 -18.21 -40.42 23.82
CA LYS A 3 -19.67 -40.21 23.66
C LYS A 3 -20.13 -39.91 22.23
N ILE A 4 -19.24 -39.37 21.39
CA ILE A 4 -19.53 -39.05 19.97
C ILE A 4 -19.27 -40.28 19.11
N GLN A 5 -18.27 -41.09 19.47
CA GLN A 5 -17.98 -42.36 18.78
C GLN A 5 -19.12 -43.39 18.94
N SER A 6 -19.92 -43.33 20.00
CA SER A 6 -21.08 -44.20 20.20
C SER A 6 -22.36 -43.77 19.48
N LEU A 7 -22.35 -42.62 18.79
CA LEU A 7 -23.50 -42.15 18.00
C LEU A 7 -23.60 -42.94 16.68
N GLY A 8 -24.83 -43.10 16.18
CA GLY A 8 -25.10 -43.67 14.86
C GLY A 8 -24.49 -42.83 13.73
N PHE A 9 -24.18 -43.46 12.59
CA PHE A 9 -23.59 -42.81 11.41
C PHE A 9 -24.54 -41.87 10.67
N ASP A 10 -25.81 -41.83 11.05
CA ASP A 10 -26.82 -40.85 10.64
C ASP A 10 -26.68 -39.51 11.38
N ARG A 11 -25.92 -39.47 12.48
CA ARG A 11 -25.78 -38.29 13.33
C ARG A 11 -24.66 -37.39 12.84
N LEU A 12 -24.98 -36.13 12.57
CA LEU A 12 -24.03 -35.11 12.12
C LEU A 12 -22.73 -35.03 12.95
N PRO A 13 -22.74 -35.09 14.29
CA PRO A 13 -21.50 -35.08 15.07
C PRO A 13 -20.60 -36.30 14.84
N LYS A 14 -21.19 -37.48 14.58
CA LYS A 14 -20.46 -38.71 14.24
C LYS A 14 -19.85 -38.60 12.85
N LEU A 15 -20.62 -38.10 11.88
CA LEU A 15 -20.14 -37.84 10.51
C LEU A 15 -18.98 -36.84 10.50
N CYS A 16 -19.10 -35.72 11.22
CA CYS A 16 -18.02 -34.75 11.36
C CYS A 16 -16.76 -35.34 12.00
N LEU A 17 -16.92 -36.18 13.04
CA LEU A 17 -15.78 -36.84 13.67
C LEU A 17 -15.10 -37.82 12.71
N VAL A 18 -15.88 -38.62 11.96
CA VAL A 18 -15.37 -39.57 10.96
C VAL A 18 -14.59 -38.82 9.88
N GLU A 19 -15.12 -37.74 9.33
CA GLU A 19 -14.44 -36.87 8.35
C GLU A 19 -13.15 -36.23 8.91
N GLN A 20 -13.12 -35.89 10.20
CA GLN A 20 -11.93 -35.35 10.86
C GLN A 20 -10.84 -36.42 11.07
N THR A 21 -11.24 -37.67 11.33
CA THR A 21 -10.36 -38.83 11.56
C THR A 21 -10.06 -39.66 10.32
N ALA A 22 -10.72 -39.36 9.18
CA ALA A 22 -10.50 -40.04 7.92
C ALA A 22 -9.03 -39.87 7.50
N SER A 23 -8.42 -40.96 7.04
CA SER A 23 -6.99 -41.03 6.72
C SER A 23 -6.55 -39.93 5.75
N ASP A 24 -5.29 -39.51 5.86
CA ASP A 24 -4.67 -38.46 5.02
C ASP A 24 -4.78 -38.71 3.49
N ASN A 25 -5.09 -39.93 3.05
CA ASN A 25 -5.32 -40.26 1.63
C ASN A 25 -6.72 -39.91 1.09
N SER A 26 -7.65 -39.45 1.92
CA SER A 26 -8.99 -39.05 1.50
C SER A 26 -9.07 -37.55 1.20
N ASN A 27 -9.70 -37.16 0.08
CA ASN A 27 -9.92 -35.77 -0.30
C ASN A 27 -11.14 -35.19 0.44
N SER A 28 -11.08 -35.14 1.78
CA SER A 28 -12.18 -34.64 2.60
C SER A 28 -12.21 -33.10 2.67
N TRP A 29 -13.41 -32.54 2.81
CA TRP A 29 -13.60 -31.09 3.02
C TRP A 29 -12.84 -30.61 4.27
N ALA A 30 -12.79 -31.43 5.33
CA ALA A 30 -12.09 -31.11 6.58
C ALA A 30 -10.56 -31.05 6.39
N LYS A 31 -10.00 -31.83 5.47
CA LYS A 31 -8.59 -31.74 5.07
C LYS A 31 -8.34 -30.46 4.27
N GLN A 32 -9.20 -30.14 3.31
CA GLN A 32 -9.07 -28.91 2.52
C GLN A 32 -9.13 -27.66 3.39
N ILE A 33 -10.06 -27.60 4.35
CA ILE A 33 -10.12 -26.50 5.31
C ILE A 33 -8.85 -26.44 6.17
N ARG A 34 -8.35 -27.58 6.67
CA ARG A 34 -7.08 -27.62 7.43
C ARG A 34 -5.91 -27.07 6.62
N ILE A 35 -5.80 -27.42 5.35
CA ILE A 35 -4.76 -26.90 4.44
C ILE A 35 -4.91 -25.39 4.28
N ILE A 36 -6.12 -24.91 3.99
CA ILE A 36 -6.39 -23.47 3.81
C ILE A 36 -6.10 -22.69 5.09
N THR A 37 -6.57 -23.16 6.26
CA THR A 37 -6.31 -22.48 7.53
C THR A 37 -4.83 -22.49 7.89
N ALA A 38 -4.13 -23.61 7.63
CA ALA A 38 -2.69 -23.71 7.85
C ALA A 38 -1.89 -22.76 6.95
N HIS A 39 -2.33 -22.55 5.70
CA HIS A 39 -1.73 -21.57 4.79
C HIS A 39 -1.79 -20.14 5.38
N PHE A 40 -2.85 -19.81 6.11
CA PHE A 40 -2.97 -18.53 6.83
C PHE A 40 -2.37 -18.55 8.25
N GLY A 41 -1.58 -19.58 8.60
CA GLY A 41 -0.91 -19.70 9.90
C GLY A 41 -1.84 -20.04 11.06
N LEU A 42 -3.04 -20.56 10.79
CA LEU A 42 -4.01 -20.96 11.80
C LEU A 42 -3.96 -22.48 12.01
N SER A 43 -3.72 -22.90 13.27
CA SER A 43 -3.83 -24.31 13.64
C SER A 43 -5.25 -24.63 14.08
N PHE A 44 -5.82 -25.71 13.54
CA PHE A 44 -7.17 -26.18 13.90
C PHE A 44 -7.29 -26.55 15.39
N GLN A 45 -6.16 -26.78 16.06
CA GLN A 45 -6.09 -27.13 17.48
C GLN A 45 -6.17 -25.90 18.42
N SER A 46 -6.02 -24.68 17.90
CA SER A 46 -5.85 -23.51 18.77
C SER A 46 -7.13 -22.90 19.34
N GLN A 47 -8.34 -23.42 19.06
CA GLN A 47 -9.55 -22.66 19.39
C GLN A 47 -10.75 -23.52 19.81
N ILE A 48 -10.94 -23.61 21.13
CA ILE A 48 -12.28 -23.55 21.74
C ILE A 48 -12.76 -22.09 21.58
N LEU A 49 -12.95 -21.63 20.34
CA LEU A 49 -13.57 -20.33 20.06
C LEU A 49 -14.95 -20.55 19.47
N HIS A 50 -15.84 -19.62 19.79
CA HIS A 50 -17.14 -19.56 19.14
C HIS A 50 -16.93 -19.35 17.63
N VAL A 51 -17.76 -19.97 16.78
CA VAL A 51 -17.61 -19.96 15.31
C VAL A 51 -17.41 -18.55 14.74
N ASN A 52 -18.07 -17.55 15.31
CA ASN A 52 -17.97 -16.15 14.90
C ASN A 52 -16.56 -15.56 15.13
N GLN A 53 -15.94 -15.85 16.28
CA GLN A 53 -14.59 -15.38 16.58
C GLN A 53 -13.56 -16.05 15.66
N ALA A 54 -13.72 -17.36 15.41
CA ALA A 54 -12.86 -18.07 14.47
C ALA A 54 -12.97 -17.48 13.04
N LYS A 55 -14.18 -17.11 12.61
CA LYS A 55 -14.43 -16.45 11.32
C LYS A 55 -13.74 -15.09 11.23
N GLU A 56 -13.85 -14.26 12.28
CA GLU A 56 -13.20 -12.94 12.32
C GLU A 56 -11.69 -13.05 12.26
N ILE A 57 -11.10 -13.98 13.01
CA ILE A 57 -9.65 -14.23 13.01
C ILE A 57 -9.19 -14.71 11.63
N PHE A 58 -9.94 -15.63 11.01
CA PHE A 58 -9.63 -16.09 9.67
C PHE A 58 -9.68 -14.95 8.65
N LEU A 59 -10.73 -14.12 8.69
CA LEU A 59 -10.89 -12.98 7.79
C LEU A 59 -9.72 -12.00 7.95
N GLN A 60 -9.37 -11.66 9.19
CA GLN A 60 -8.24 -10.77 9.47
C GLN A 60 -6.93 -11.34 8.92
N ARG A 61 -6.65 -12.63 9.14
CA ARG A 61 -5.44 -13.29 8.62
C ARG A 61 -5.40 -13.33 7.10
N ALA A 62 -6.53 -13.56 6.45
CA ALA A 62 -6.62 -13.52 4.99
C ALA A 62 -6.31 -12.12 4.44
N LEU A 63 -6.85 -11.08 5.08
CA LEU A 63 -6.56 -9.69 4.74
C LEU A 63 -5.08 -9.34 4.98
N ASP A 64 -4.51 -9.76 6.11
CA ASP A 64 -3.09 -9.52 6.43
C ASP A 64 -2.17 -10.20 5.42
N HIS A 65 -2.46 -11.45 5.06
CA HIS A 65 -1.68 -12.18 4.06
C HIS A 65 -1.76 -11.52 2.68
N SER A 66 -2.95 -11.07 2.26
CA SER A 66 -3.12 -10.31 1.02
C SER A 66 -2.30 -9.01 1.06
N ALA A 67 -2.37 -8.26 2.16
CA ALA A 67 -1.61 -7.02 2.32
C ALA A 67 -0.10 -7.25 2.30
N GLN A 68 0.39 -8.36 2.88
CA GLN A 68 1.81 -8.73 2.82
C GLN A 68 2.26 -9.05 1.40
N SER A 69 1.46 -9.81 0.65
CA SER A 69 1.73 -10.09 -0.77
C SER A 69 1.79 -8.80 -1.59
N ASP A 70 0.87 -7.86 -1.35
CA ASP A 70 0.86 -6.57 -2.04
C ASP A 70 2.09 -5.72 -1.68
N LEU A 71 2.55 -5.75 -0.42
CA LEU A 71 3.77 -5.06 0.01
C LEU A 71 5.01 -5.65 -0.64
N GLU A 72 5.08 -6.98 -0.73
CA GLU A 72 6.17 -7.67 -1.40
C GLU A 72 6.25 -7.28 -2.88
N LEU A 73 5.11 -7.31 -3.59
CA LEU A 73 5.03 -6.87 -4.97
C LEU A 73 5.44 -5.40 -5.13
N LEU A 74 4.94 -4.54 -4.26
CA LEU A 74 5.25 -3.11 -4.27
C LEU A 74 6.74 -2.84 -4.04
N SER A 75 7.38 -3.55 -3.09
CA SER A 75 8.81 -3.42 -2.78
C SER A 75 9.72 -3.78 -3.96
N LYS A 76 9.25 -4.65 -4.86
CA LYS A 76 9.95 -5.05 -6.08
C LYS A 76 9.73 -4.06 -7.24
N ASN A 77 8.76 -3.15 -7.12
CA ASN A 77 8.41 -2.21 -8.17
C ASN A 77 9.35 -1.00 -8.18
N ARG A 78 10.26 -0.97 -9.15
CA ARG A 78 11.23 0.13 -9.32
C ARG A 78 10.63 1.44 -9.85
N ALA A 79 9.43 1.40 -10.42
CA ALA A 79 8.76 2.58 -10.98
C ALA A 79 8.06 3.44 -9.90
N LEU A 80 7.92 2.92 -8.68
CA LEU A 80 7.29 3.60 -7.55
C LEU A 80 8.32 3.83 -6.43
N GLY A 81 9.34 4.64 -6.69
CA GLY A 81 10.55 4.72 -5.86
C GLY A 81 10.33 5.13 -4.41
N TRP A 82 9.53 6.17 -4.14
CA TRP A 82 9.16 6.61 -2.80
C TRP A 82 8.13 5.66 -2.17
N LEU A 83 7.07 5.31 -2.91
CA LEU A 83 5.97 4.50 -2.35
C LEU A 83 6.44 3.10 -1.96
N SER A 84 7.28 2.45 -2.78
CA SER A 84 7.88 1.14 -2.50
C SER A 84 8.74 1.11 -1.24
N LYS A 85 9.39 2.23 -0.90
CA LYS A 85 10.25 2.34 0.28
C LYS A 85 9.50 2.76 1.55
N ASN A 86 8.39 3.47 1.41
CA ASN A 86 7.71 4.14 2.53
C ASN A 86 6.34 3.55 2.88
N LYS A 87 5.72 2.76 1.99
CA LYS A 87 4.44 2.11 2.29
C LYS A 87 4.70 0.86 3.14
N LEU A 88 4.40 0.93 4.42
CA LEU A 88 4.57 -0.18 5.37
C LEU A 88 3.30 -1.00 5.60
N VAL A 89 2.11 -0.41 5.35
CA VAL A 89 0.81 -1.03 5.62
C VAL A 89 -0.21 -0.63 4.56
N PHE A 90 -0.97 -1.61 4.05
CA PHE A 90 -2.14 -1.35 3.20
C PHE A 90 -3.37 -1.01 4.04
N HIS A 91 -3.62 0.29 4.19
CA HIS A 91 -4.83 0.85 4.77
C HIS A 91 -5.32 2.02 3.92
N CYS A 92 -6.58 2.41 4.12
CA CYS A 92 -7.16 3.58 3.46
C CYS A 92 -6.37 4.83 3.85
N GLU A 93 -5.87 5.55 2.85
CA GLU A 93 -5.02 6.71 3.06
C GLU A 93 -5.82 7.91 3.57
N LYS A 94 -5.30 8.58 4.61
CA LYS A 94 -6.00 9.69 5.28
C LYS A 94 -6.42 10.81 4.32
N TYR A 95 -5.65 11.09 3.27
CA TYR A 95 -6.02 12.16 2.33
C TYR A 95 -7.27 11.86 1.50
N LEU A 96 -7.70 10.59 1.40
CA LEU A 96 -8.92 10.20 0.70
C LEU A 96 -10.18 10.60 1.49
N THR A 97 -10.08 10.72 2.81
CA THR A 97 -11.20 11.08 3.69
C THR A 97 -11.27 12.59 3.97
N ILE A 98 -10.21 13.34 3.67
CA ILE A 98 -10.18 14.80 3.80
C ILE A 98 -11.10 15.44 2.74
N SER A 99 -11.83 16.49 3.15
CA SER A 99 -12.54 17.39 2.23
C SER A 99 -11.53 18.16 1.37
N LEU A 100 -11.39 17.69 0.12
CA LEU A 100 -10.50 18.19 -0.93
C LEU A 100 -11.23 18.02 -2.27
N HIS A 101 -11.19 19.05 -3.13
CA HIS A 101 -11.78 18.97 -4.46
C HIS A 101 -11.19 17.81 -5.28
N PHE A 102 -12.01 17.18 -6.13
CA PHE A 102 -11.61 15.99 -6.89
C PHE A 102 -10.32 16.21 -7.69
N SER A 103 -10.17 17.36 -8.37
CA SER A 103 -8.97 17.66 -9.17
C SER A 103 -7.70 17.72 -8.32
N LEU A 104 -7.77 18.32 -7.14
CA LEU A 104 -6.66 18.41 -6.19
C LEU A 104 -6.31 17.02 -5.62
N ARG A 105 -7.34 16.22 -5.28
CA ARG A 105 -7.15 14.84 -4.82
C ARG A 105 -6.45 14.01 -5.89
N LYS A 106 -6.90 14.10 -7.14
CA LYS A 106 -6.28 13.43 -8.29
C LYS A 106 -4.82 13.85 -8.47
N ALA A 107 -4.53 15.15 -8.40
CA ALA A 107 -3.16 15.66 -8.50
C ALA A 107 -2.25 15.10 -7.39
N TYR A 108 -2.71 15.11 -6.14
CA TYR A 108 -1.97 14.56 -5.01
C TYR A 108 -1.77 13.04 -5.12
N THR A 109 -2.81 12.30 -5.54
CA THR A 109 -2.70 10.87 -5.82
C THR A 109 -1.66 10.61 -6.91
N ARG A 110 -1.69 11.35 -8.02
CA ARG A 110 -0.70 11.20 -9.10
C ARG A 110 0.73 11.40 -8.58
N LEU A 111 0.96 12.42 -7.77
CA LEU A 111 2.28 12.64 -7.15
C LEU A 111 2.70 11.45 -6.28
N ARG A 112 1.82 10.95 -5.40
CA ARG A 112 2.14 9.84 -4.48
C ARG A 112 2.46 8.52 -5.18
N PHE A 113 1.92 8.32 -6.38
CA PHE A 113 2.18 7.16 -7.22
C PHE A 113 3.22 7.45 -8.31
N GLU A 114 3.95 8.58 -8.24
CA GLU A 114 4.97 8.96 -9.23
C GLU A 114 4.44 8.99 -10.68
N LEU A 115 3.17 9.35 -10.84
CA LEU A 115 2.45 9.40 -12.12
C LEU A 115 2.45 10.80 -12.76
N LEU A 116 3.28 11.72 -12.25
CA LEU A 116 3.47 13.02 -12.87
C LEU A 116 4.11 12.86 -14.25
N GLU A 117 3.78 13.76 -15.17
CA GLU A 117 4.39 13.82 -16.50
C GLU A 117 5.77 14.47 -16.37
N SER A 118 6.73 13.70 -15.87
CA SER A 118 8.13 14.11 -15.81
C SER A 118 8.97 13.41 -16.86
N MET A 119 10.14 13.95 -17.17
CA MET A 119 11.14 13.38 -18.05
C MET A 119 11.63 12.02 -17.54
N ASN A 120 11.63 11.78 -16.23
CA ASN A 120 11.89 10.45 -15.69
C ASN A 120 10.83 9.43 -16.16
N LYS A 121 9.54 9.78 -16.09
CA LYS A 121 8.45 8.91 -16.55
C LYS A 121 8.43 8.77 -18.07
N TYR A 122 8.61 9.88 -18.78
CA TYR A 122 8.68 9.90 -20.24
C TYR A 122 9.83 9.03 -20.76
N GLY A 123 11.03 9.20 -20.20
CA GLY A 123 12.21 8.41 -20.55
C GLY A 123 12.06 6.94 -20.18
N HIS A 124 11.41 6.62 -19.06
CA HIS A 124 11.08 5.23 -18.73
C HIS A 124 10.19 4.58 -19.80
N PHE A 125 9.14 5.26 -20.25
CA PHE A 125 8.25 4.74 -21.29
C PHE A 125 8.96 4.53 -22.63
N HIS A 126 9.91 5.40 -22.97
CA HIS A 126 10.68 5.33 -24.21
C HIS A 126 12.01 4.56 -24.11
N ASN A 127 12.28 3.87 -22.99
CA ASN A 127 13.53 3.15 -22.73
C ASN A 127 14.80 4.01 -22.83
N TRP A 128 14.73 5.30 -22.49
CA TRP A 128 15.90 6.17 -22.44
C TRP A 128 16.77 5.83 -21.23
N PRO A 129 18.11 5.92 -21.34
CA PRO A 129 19.02 5.78 -20.19
C PRO A 129 18.63 6.73 -19.05
N TYR A 130 18.81 6.29 -17.80
CA TYR A 130 18.41 7.08 -16.62
C TYR A 130 19.09 8.46 -16.60
N CYS A 131 20.36 8.52 -17.01
CA CYS A 131 21.14 9.76 -17.09
C CYS A 131 20.61 10.78 -18.10
N ASP A 132 19.82 10.35 -19.09
CA ASP A 132 19.33 11.21 -20.18
C ASP A 132 17.94 11.78 -19.89
N ARG A 133 17.38 11.50 -18.70
CA ARG A 133 16.03 11.91 -18.28
C ARG A 133 16.04 13.24 -17.54
N THR A 134 16.82 14.17 -18.05
CA THR A 134 17.05 15.47 -17.42
C THR A 134 15.82 16.36 -17.48
N CYS A 135 15.69 17.26 -16.51
CA CYS A 135 14.59 18.23 -16.50
C CYS A 135 14.75 19.27 -17.61
N ILE A 136 13.63 19.68 -18.20
CA ILE A 136 13.57 20.76 -19.18
C ILE A 136 13.79 22.16 -18.56
N CYS A 137 13.92 22.26 -17.23
CA CYS A 137 14.28 23.52 -16.57
C CYS A 137 15.73 23.98 -16.86
N GLY A 138 16.53 23.14 -17.53
CA GLY A 138 17.92 23.43 -17.88
C GLY A 138 18.94 22.96 -16.84
N ALA A 139 18.50 22.44 -15.68
CA ALA A 139 19.39 21.83 -14.71
C ALA A 139 19.89 20.46 -15.20
N PRO A 140 21.17 20.11 -15.04
CA PRO A 140 21.74 18.82 -15.45
C PRO A 140 21.41 17.72 -14.43
N VAL A 141 20.14 17.64 -14.03
CA VAL A 141 19.64 16.68 -13.03
C VAL A 141 18.39 15.99 -13.56
N ILE A 142 18.16 14.77 -13.10
CA ILE A 142 17.03 13.94 -13.51
C ILE A 142 15.74 14.54 -12.96
N GLU A 143 14.70 14.58 -13.79
CA GLU A 143 13.40 15.10 -13.38
C GLU A 143 12.58 14.05 -12.62
N ASP A 144 12.91 13.87 -11.35
CA ASP A 144 12.13 13.10 -10.41
C ASP A 144 11.20 14.00 -9.56
N ILE A 145 10.42 13.37 -8.67
CA ILE A 145 9.51 14.10 -7.78
C ILE A 145 10.25 15.02 -6.81
N ALA A 146 11.50 14.70 -6.43
CA ALA A 146 12.27 15.52 -5.51
C ALA A 146 12.71 16.81 -6.20
N HIS A 147 13.22 16.70 -7.43
CA HIS A 147 13.54 17.86 -8.25
C HIS A 147 12.30 18.74 -8.46
N ILE A 148 11.16 18.17 -8.86
CA ILE A 148 9.90 18.92 -9.05
C ILE A 148 9.50 19.65 -7.76
N LEU A 149 9.56 18.98 -6.61
CA LEU A 149 9.09 19.51 -5.33
C LEU A 149 10.05 20.53 -4.71
N PHE A 150 11.37 20.39 -4.90
CA PHE A 150 12.37 21.17 -4.16
C PHE A 150 13.22 22.12 -5.01
N ASP A 151 13.58 21.74 -6.24
CA ASP A 151 14.70 22.39 -6.94
C ASP A 151 14.39 22.87 -8.37
N CYS A 152 13.30 22.39 -8.99
CA CYS A 152 12.97 22.73 -10.39
C CYS A 152 12.63 24.21 -10.58
N GLU A 153 13.47 24.93 -11.32
CA GLU A 153 13.34 26.39 -11.49
C GLU A 153 12.03 26.80 -12.18
N LEU A 154 11.51 25.96 -13.08
CA LEU A 154 10.20 26.19 -13.72
C LEU A 154 9.05 26.32 -12.71
N PHE A 155 9.21 25.70 -11.54
CA PHE A 155 8.20 25.69 -10.49
C PHE A 155 8.58 26.58 -9.30
N SER A 156 9.65 27.38 -9.36
CA SER A 156 10.17 28.15 -8.22
C SER A 156 9.11 29.09 -7.63
N ALA A 157 8.43 29.87 -8.47
CA ALA A 157 7.36 30.77 -8.05
C ALA A 157 6.15 30.03 -7.43
N LEU A 158 5.73 28.90 -8.02
CA LEU A 158 4.65 28.09 -7.47
C LEU A 158 5.05 27.47 -6.13
N ARG A 159 6.28 26.96 -6.02
CA ARG A 159 6.83 26.39 -4.80
C ARG A 159 6.86 27.44 -3.70
N GLN A 160 7.26 28.67 -4.02
CA GLN A 160 7.26 29.79 -3.08
C GLN A 160 5.84 30.14 -2.60
N ASN A 161 4.84 30.08 -3.49
CA ASN A 161 3.46 30.41 -3.14
C ASN A 161 2.76 29.34 -2.28
N TYR A 162 3.05 28.06 -2.51
CA TYR A 162 2.31 26.96 -1.88
C TYR A 162 3.10 26.20 -0.81
N LEU A 163 4.43 26.11 -0.92
CA LEU A 163 5.25 25.22 -0.12
C LEU A 163 6.29 25.94 0.75
N SER A 164 6.58 27.22 0.52
CA SER A 164 7.65 27.98 1.22
C SER A 164 7.62 27.81 2.75
N ASN A 165 6.47 28.04 3.38
CA ASN A 165 6.30 27.92 4.83
C ASN A 165 6.56 26.49 5.36
N ILE A 166 6.23 25.48 4.57
CA ILE A 166 6.47 24.07 4.92
C ILE A 166 7.95 23.75 4.75
N LEU A 167 8.55 24.19 3.64
CA LEU A 167 9.92 23.86 3.28
C LEU A 167 10.96 24.62 4.10
N ALA A 168 10.70 25.87 4.48
CA ALA A 168 11.61 26.71 5.26
C ALA A 168 12.07 26.02 6.56
N ASN A 169 11.14 25.34 7.24
CA ASN A 169 11.42 24.64 8.49
C ASN A 169 12.15 23.29 8.31
N THR A 170 12.40 22.87 7.08
CA THR A 170 12.94 21.53 6.75
C THR A 170 14.19 21.57 5.89
N LEU A 171 14.80 22.75 5.69
CA LEU A 171 16.01 22.91 4.88
C LEU A 171 17.18 22.04 5.35
N HIS A 172 17.28 21.81 6.65
CA HIS A 172 18.31 20.97 7.27
C HIS A 172 18.01 19.46 7.18
N TRP A 173 16.83 19.07 6.69
CA TRP A 173 16.43 17.65 6.63
C TRP A 173 16.96 17.00 5.35
N ASN A 174 17.28 15.70 5.46
CA ASN A 174 17.55 14.89 4.27
C ASN A 174 16.32 14.89 3.33
N VAL A 175 16.58 14.87 2.02
CA VAL A 175 15.55 14.88 0.97
C VAL A 175 14.47 13.80 1.19
N ASN A 176 14.84 12.60 1.64
CA ASN A 176 13.88 11.53 1.90
C ASN A 176 12.90 11.89 3.03
N TYR A 177 13.36 12.51 4.11
CA TYR A 177 12.48 12.96 5.19
C TYR A 177 11.56 14.10 4.72
N ARG A 178 12.08 15.02 3.89
CA ARG A 178 11.28 16.09 3.28
C ARG A 178 10.19 15.53 2.37
N LEU A 179 10.51 14.55 1.51
CA LEU A 179 9.52 13.84 0.70
C LEU A 179 8.46 13.18 1.57
N SER A 180 8.89 12.46 2.62
CA SER A 180 7.94 11.80 3.52
C SER A 180 7.04 12.81 4.25
N LEU A 181 7.53 13.99 4.62
CA LEU A 181 6.66 15.05 5.17
C LEU A 181 5.56 15.46 4.17
N LEU A 182 5.90 15.65 2.90
CA LEU A 182 4.96 16.14 1.88
C LEU A 182 3.99 15.05 1.39
N LEU A 183 4.46 13.80 1.33
CA LEU A 183 3.74 12.68 0.72
C LEU A 183 3.00 11.83 1.76
N THR A 184 3.35 11.93 3.04
CA THR A 184 2.54 11.35 4.11
C THR A 184 1.31 12.21 4.36
N SER A 185 0.16 11.56 4.46
CA SER A 185 -1.13 12.24 4.68
C SER A 185 -1.36 12.57 6.16
N SER A 186 -0.28 12.93 6.86
CA SER A 186 -0.27 13.16 8.31
C SER A 186 -0.90 14.49 8.69
N THR A 187 -0.74 15.52 7.86
CA THR A 187 -1.20 16.89 8.13
C THR A 187 -2.05 17.41 6.97
N VAL A 188 -3.30 17.75 7.27
CA VAL A 188 -4.30 18.21 6.27
C VAL A 188 -3.82 19.42 5.49
N GLN A 189 -3.18 20.37 6.17
CA GLN A 189 -2.66 21.61 5.58
C GLN A 189 -1.55 21.31 4.56
N VAL A 190 -0.64 20.37 4.89
CA VAL A 190 0.42 19.92 3.98
C VAL A 190 -0.16 19.26 2.75
N VAL A 191 -1.10 18.32 2.92
CA VAL A 191 -1.80 17.67 1.80
C VAL A 191 -2.45 18.71 0.87
N ARG A 192 -3.16 19.69 1.42
CA ARG A 192 -3.82 20.75 0.64
C ARG A 192 -2.81 21.63 -0.12
N ALA A 193 -1.72 22.01 0.53
CA ALA A 193 -0.67 22.82 -0.06
C ALA A 193 0.01 22.08 -1.23
N VAL A 194 0.43 20.84 -1.01
CA VAL A 194 1.05 19.98 -2.04
C VAL A 194 0.08 19.70 -3.18
N ALA A 195 -1.18 19.37 -2.89
CA ALA A 195 -2.19 19.14 -3.90
C ALA A 195 -2.42 20.36 -4.81
N ARG A 196 -2.47 21.57 -4.23
CA ARG A 196 -2.60 22.83 -4.99
C ARG A 196 -1.37 23.12 -5.84
N PHE A 197 -0.18 22.94 -5.26
CA PHE A 197 1.09 23.08 -5.98
C PHE A 197 1.11 22.18 -7.22
N ILE A 198 0.92 20.87 -7.05
CA ILE A 198 0.96 19.91 -8.16
C ILE A 198 -0.15 20.17 -9.17
N HIS A 199 -1.36 20.46 -8.71
CA HIS A 199 -2.46 20.76 -9.62
C HIS A 199 -2.14 21.97 -10.49
N LYS A 200 -1.48 23.00 -9.96
CA LYS A 200 -1.07 24.18 -10.74
C LYS A 200 0.17 23.91 -11.61
N ALA A 201 1.05 23.00 -11.21
CA ALA A 201 2.22 22.62 -11.99
C ALA A 201 1.89 21.66 -13.16
N THR A 202 0.69 21.07 -13.19
CA THR A 202 0.30 20.03 -14.16
C THR A 202 -0.99 20.32 -14.94
N VAL A 203 -1.52 21.54 -14.81
CA VAL A 203 -2.64 22.10 -15.60
C VAL A 203 -2.08 23.17 -16.50
#